data_AF-A0A0F9NJL8-F1
#
_entry.id   AF-A0A0F9NJL8-F1
#
_cell.length_a   1.000
_cell.length_b   1.000
_cell.length_c   1.000
_cell.angle_alpha   90.00
_cell.angle_beta   90.00
_cell.angle_gamma   90.00
#
_symmetry.space_group_name_H-M   'P 1'
#
loop_
_entity.id
_entity.type
_entity.pdbx_description
1 polymer ?
#
loop_
_entity_poly.entity_id
_entity_poly.type
_entity_poly.pdbx_seq_one_letter_code
_entity_poly.pdbx_strand_id
1 'polypeptide(L)'
;MRGVSTDCPHCGEGQLFPDTQEEGALSCLQCGNLVYNEAPSPYETDRRSRTDNRQVTRPFNEYRQTLTAEEFEEKFKDILDAETLKRLMEEPA
;
A
#
# COMPACT_ATOMS: atom_id res chain seq x y z
N MET A 1 18.59 13.33 35.81
CA MET A 1 17.55 13.60 34.80
C MET A 1 16.20 13.47 35.49
N ARG A 2 15.45 14.56 35.67
CA ARG A 2 14.11 14.53 36.26
C ARG A 2 13.14 14.13 35.14
N GLY A 3 12.63 12.91 35.18
CA GLY A 3 11.59 12.45 34.24
C GLY A 3 10.30 13.22 34.49
N VAL A 4 9.64 13.67 33.42
CA VAL A 4 8.31 14.27 33.48
C VAL A 4 7.35 13.13 33.82
N SER A 5 6.98 12.99 35.09
CA SER A 5 5.94 12.03 35.51
C SER A 5 4.60 12.59 35.08
N THR A 6 4.17 12.27 33.86
CA THR A 6 2.83 12.59 33.38
C THR A 6 1.86 11.57 33.96
N ASP A 7 0.74 12.06 34.50
CA ASP A 7 -0.33 11.20 34.99
C ASP A 7 -0.92 10.37 33.85
N CYS A 8 -1.24 9.10 34.13
CA CYS A 8 -1.79 8.20 33.16
C CYS A 8 -3.25 8.59 32.86
N PRO A 9 -3.59 8.95 31.61
CA PRO A 9 -4.94 9.36 31.26
C PRO A 9 -5.96 8.21 31.34
N HIS A 10 -5.50 6.96 31.44
CA HIS A 10 -6.35 5.78 31.48
C HIS A 10 -6.85 5.46 32.91
N CYS A 11 -5.94 5.45 33.90
CA CYS A 11 -6.31 5.11 35.28
C CYS A 11 -6.31 6.31 36.25
N GLY A 12 -5.79 7.47 35.85
CA GLY A 12 -5.74 8.70 36.67
C GLY A 12 -4.81 8.64 37.89
N GLU A 13 -4.47 7.45 38.36
CA GLU A 13 -3.66 7.24 39.57
C GLU A 13 -2.22 6.77 39.27
N GLY A 14 -1.96 6.33 38.03
CA GLY A 14 -0.67 5.80 37.63
C GLY A 14 0.22 6.80 36.92
N GLN A 15 1.53 6.62 37.04
CA GLN A 15 2.52 7.42 36.31
C GLN A 15 2.94 6.70 35.03
N LEU A 16 3.15 7.48 33.98
CA LEU A 16 3.70 7.02 32.70
C LEU A 16 5.23 7.05 32.74
N PHE A 17 5.86 5.98 32.28
CA PHE A 17 7.32 5.82 32.19
C PHE A 17 7.72 5.45 30.76
N PRO A 18 8.93 5.84 30.30
CA PRO A 18 9.43 5.40 29.01
C PRO A 18 9.43 3.87 28.91
N ASP A 19 8.83 3.35 27.85
CA ASP A 19 8.83 1.92 27.60
C ASP A 19 10.18 1.49 27.01
N THR A 20 10.70 0.34 27.47
CA THR A 20 12.00 -0.18 27.01
C THR A 20 11.89 -1.01 25.73
N GLN A 21 10.68 -1.42 25.34
CA GLN A 21 10.43 -2.27 24.17
C GLN A 21 10.01 -1.46 22.94
N GLU A 22 9.34 -0.33 23.13
CA GLU A 22 8.90 0.54 22.04
C GLU A 22 9.45 1.97 22.19
N GLU A 23 10.33 2.36 21.26
CA GLU A 23 10.86 3.72 21.21
C GLU A 23 9.72 4.73 21.01
N GLY A 24 9.71 5.79 21.82
CA GLY A 24 8.66 6.84 21.76
C GLY A 24 7.36 6.49 22.52
N ALA A 25 7.25 5.28 23.07
CA ALA A 25 6.12 4.87 23.91
C ALA A 25 6.36 5.16 25.40
N LEU A 26 5.28 5.49 26.10
CA LEU A 26 5.22 5.55 27.56
C LEU A 26 4.24 4.49 28.08
N SER A 27 4.66 3.66 29.02
CA SER A 27 3.83 2.66 29.68
C SER A 27 3.47 3.06 31.11
N CYS A 28 2.23 2.77 31.51
CA CYS A 28 1.81 2.89 32.89
C CYS A 28 2.08 1.59 33.66
N LEU A 29 2.89 1.65 34.71
CA LEU A 29 3.20 0.48 35.56
C LEU A 29 1.97 -0.10 36.28
N GLN A 30 0.93 0.71 36.53
CA GLN A 30 -0.24 0.30 37.30
C GLN A 30 -1.32 -0.40 36.46
N CYS A 31 -1.53 0.04 35.22
CA CYS A 31 -2.60 -0.48 34.36
C CYS A 31 -2.12 -1.06 33.02
N GLY A 32 -0.83 -0.97 32.72
CA GLY A 32 -0.24 -1.45 31.47
C GLY A 32 -0.60 -0.64 30.24
N ASN A 33 -1.28 0.52 30.39
CA ASN A 33 -1.66 1.35 29.27
C ASN A 33 -0.42 1.96 28.59
N LEU A 34 -0.38 1.87 27.26
CA LEU A 34 0.64 2.47 26.41
C LEU A 34 0.13 3.79 25.82
N VAL A 35 0.98 4.81 25.85
CA VAL A 35 0.74 6.12 25.26
C VAL A 35 1.93 6.48 24.38
N TYR A 36 1.66 6.76 23.10
CA TYR A 36 2.70 7.17 22.17
C TYR A 36 2.87 8.69 22.24
N ASN A 37 4.11 9.15 22.44
CA ASN A 37 4.41 10.58 22.41
C ASN A 37 4.50 11.11 20.97
N GLU A 38 4.69 10.23 20.00
CA GLU A 38 4.81 10.59 18.59
C GLU A 38 3.42 10.72 17.96
N ALA A 39 3.27 11.75 17.12
CA ALA A 39 2.08 11.87 16.30
C ALA A 39 1.97 10.65 15.38
N PRO A 40 0.76 10.09 15.18
CA PRO A 40 0.59 8.99 14.24
C PRO A 40 1.09 9.43 12.87
N SER A 41 1.68 8.48 12.12
CA SER A 41 2.15 8.74 10.76
C SER A 41 1.05 9.46 9.97
N PRO A 42 1.38 10.50 9.19
CA PRO A 42 0.40 11.21 8.41
C PRO A 42 -0.38 10.22 7.54
N TYR A 43 -1.70 10.42 7.46
CA TYR A 43 -2.56 9.59 6.65
C TYR A 43 -2.12 9.69 5.18
N GLU A 44 -1.60 8.61 4.63
CA GLU A 44 -1.34 8.51 3.19
C GLU A 44 -2.68 8.49 2.46
N THR A 45 -2.98 9.57 1.74
CA THR A 45 -4.20 9.70 0.94
C THR A 45 -4.22 8.74 -0.26
N ASP A 46 -3.07 8.28 -0.69
CA ASP A 46 -2.92 7.29 -1.76
C ASP A 46 -2.89 5.86 -1.20
N ARG A 47 -4.03 5.42 -0.68
CA ARG A 47 -4.25 4.02 -0.23
C ARG A 47 -4.37 3.02 -1.36
N ARG A 48 -4.12 3.41 -2.62
CA ARG A 48 -4.27 2.49 -3.75
C ARG A 48 -3.04 1.60 -3.78
N SER A 49 -3.26 0.30 -3.60
CA SER A 49 -2.17 -0.67 -3.60
C SER A 49 -1.33 -0.49 -4.86
N ARG A 50 -0.01 -0.60 -4.74
CA ARG A 50 0.92 -0.59 -5.88
C ARG A 50 0.59 -1.64 -6.96
N THR A 51 -0.23 -2.64 -6.60
CA THR A 51 -0.77 -3.72 -7.44
C THR A 51 -2.19 -3.47 -7.95
N ASP A 52 -2.76 -2.27 -7.76
CA ASP A 52 -4.08 -1.94 -8.29
C ASP A 52 -4.00 -1.76 -9.81
N ASN A 53 -4.26 -2.86 -10.53
CA ASN A 53 -4.27 -2.91 -12.00
C ASN A 53 -5.32 -1.98 -12.64
N ARG A 54 -6.21 -1.35 -11.85
CA ARG A 54 -7.11 -0.28 -12.34
C ARG A 54 -6.35 1.01 -12.69
N GLN A 55 -5.06 1.12 -12.35
CA GLN A 55 -4.21 2.26 -12.70
C GLN A 55 -3.45 2.11 -14.02
N VAL A 56 -3.41 0.92 -14.63
CA VAL A 56 -2.83 0.75 -15.97
C VAL A 56 -3.89 1.16 -16.99
N THR A 57 -4.17 2.45 -17.05
CA THR A 57 -5.09 3.06 -18.01
C THR A 57 -4.41 3.21 -19.37
N ARG A 58 -3.69 2.19 -19.84
CA ARG A 58 -3.30 2.14 -21.25
C ARG A 58 -4.47 1.50 -21.99
N PRO A 59 -5.18 2.23 -22.87
CA PRO A 59 -6.20 1.60 -23.71
C PRO A 59 -5.55 0.43 -24.46
N PHE A 60 -6.32 -0.64 -24.66
CA PHE A 60 -5.82 -1.91 -25.22
C PHE A 60 -5.01 -1.71 -26.52
N ASN A 61 -5.39 -0.75 -27.36
CA ASN A 61 -4.67 -0.42 -28.58
C ASN A 61 -3.25 0.09 -28.33
N GLU A 62 -3.04 0.95 -27.33
CA GLU A 62 -1.70 1.41 -26.96
C GLU A 62 -0.85 0.26 -26.41
N TYR A 63 -1.44 -0.62 -25.59
CA TYR A 63 -0.74 -1.81 -25.11
C TYR A 63 -0.34 -2.73 -26.27
N ARG A 64 -1.26 -2.98 -27.21
CA ARG A 64 -1.01 -3.79 -28.39
C ARG A 64 0.11 -3.22 -29.27
N GLN A 65 0.13 -1.90 -29.49
CA GLN A 65 1.18 -1.23 -30.27
C GLN A 65 2.58 -1.36 -29.65
N THR A 66 2.69 -1.66 -28.34
CA THR A 66 4.00 -1.90 -27.71
C THR A 66 4.56 -3.29 -27.93
N LEU A 67 3.79 -4.23 -28.50
CA LEU A 67 4.20 -5.60 -28.77
C LEU A 67 4.46 -5.79 -30.27
N THR A 68 5.43 -6.65 -30.60
CA THR A 68 5.58 -7.12 -31.98
C THR A 68 4.45 -8.09 -32.35
N ALA A 69 4.22 -8.30 -33.65
CA ALA A 69 3.16 -9.21 -34.12
C ALA A 69 3.32 -10.64 -33.56
N GLU A 70 4.56 -11.14 -33.51
CA GLU A 70 4.88 -12.48 -32.98
C GLU A 70 4.63 -12.57 -31.47
N GLU A 71 5.02 -11.55 -30.69
CA GLU A 71 4.78 -11.51 -29.24
C GLU A 71 3.29 -11.37 -28.90
N PHE A 72 2.52 -10.65 -29.72
CA PHE A 72 1.09 -10.54 -29.57
C PHE A 72 0.39 -11.88 -29.89
N GLU A 73 0.78 -12.53 -30.98
CA GLU A 73 0.27 -13.86 -31.36
C GLU A 73 0.53 -14.89 -30.26
N GLU A 74 1.75 -14.96 -29.73
CA GLU A 74 2.11 -15.90 -28.67
C GLU A 74 1.28 -15.72 -27.40
N LYS A 75 1.03 -14.47 -26.98
CA LYS A 75 0.28 -14.16 -25.75
C LYS A 75 -1.22 -14.36 -25.86
N PHE A 76 -1.79 -14.22 -27.05
CA PHE A 76 -3.24 -14.17 -27.24
C PHE A 76 -3.82 -15.32 -28.08
N LYS A 77 -3.01 -16.17 -28.71
CA LYS A 77 -3.49 -17.35 -29.47
C LYS A 77 -4.36 -18.31 -28.68
N ASP A 78 -4.14 -18.38 -27.35
CA ASP A 78 -4.91 -19.27 -26.46
C ASP A 78 -6.19 -18.60 -25.92
N ILE A 79 -6.35 -17.29 -26.16
CA ILE A 79 -7.42 -16.46 -25.60
C ILE A 79 -8.39 -15.98 -26.70
N LEU A 80 -7.88 -15.64 -27.87
CA LEU A 80 -8.63 -15.08 -28.99
C LEU A 80 -8.84 -16.11 -30.10
N ASP A 81 -10.02 -16.05 -30.74
CA ASP A 81 -10.28 -16.83 -31.93
C ASP A 81 -9.33 -16.43 -33.07
N ALA A 82 -8.98 -17.39 -33.92
CA ALA A 82 -8.03 -17.20 -35.03
C ALA A 82 -8.40 -16.02 -35.96
N GLU A 83 -9.71 -15.80 -36.20
CA GLU A 83 -10.20 -14.68 -36.99
C GLU A 83 -9.96 -13.33 -36.30
N THR A 84 -10.23 -13.26 -34.99
CA THR A 84 -10.03 -12.05 -34.18
C THR A 84 -8.55 -11.73 -34.02
N LEU A 85 -7.72 -12.74 -33.81
CA LEU A 85 -6.26 -12.62 -33.70
C LEU A 85 -5.67 -12.03 -34.99
N LYS A 86 -6.06 -12.58 -36.15
CA LYS A 86 -5.61 -12.11 -37.45
C LYS A 86 -6.03 -10.66 -37.72
N ARG A 87 -7.29 -10.31 -37.44
CA ARG A 87 -7.79 -8.93 -37.58
C ARG A 87 -6.99 -7.96 -36.69
N LEU A 88 -6.71 -8.36 -35.46
CA LEU A 88 -5.88 -7.64 -34.51
C LEU A 88 -4.36 -7.84 -34.74
N MET A 89 -3.93 -8.33 -35.89
CA MET A 89 -2.52 -8.25 -36.33
C MET A 89 -2.41 -7.39 -37.59
N GLU A 90 -3.46 -7.37 -38.41
CA GLU A 90 -3.54 -6.61 -39.67
C GLU A 90 -4.00 -5.15 -39.48
N GLU A 91 -4.66 -4.81 -38.37
CA GLU A 91 -5.02 -3.43 -38.07
C GLU A 91 -3.76 -2.54 -37.95
N PRO A 92 -3.70 -1.40 -38.68
CA PRO A 92 -2.54 -0.51 -38.63
C PRO A 92 -2.38 0.10 -37.24
N ALA A 93 -1.11 0.17 -36.80
CA ALA A 93 -0.70 0.85 -35.57
C ALA A 93 -1.02 2.34 -35.62
#